data_AF-A0A7D9IFA2-F1
#
_entry.id   AF-A0A7D9IFA2-F1
#
_cell.length_a   1.000
_cell.length_b   1.000
_cell.length_c   1.000
_cell.angle_alpha   90.00
_cell.angle_beta   90.00
_cell.angle_gamma   90.00
#
_symmetry.space_group_name_H-M   'P 1'
#
loop_
_entity.id
_entity.type
_entity.pdbx_description
1 polymer ?
#
loop_
_entity_poly.entity_id
_entity_poly.type
_entity_poly.pdbx_seq_one_letter_code
_entity_poly.pdbx_strand_id
1 'polypeptide(L)'
;MLDIGLLQQFLSSKNELRRIEDISVEQLNEYLSEFIISVRKKEDQGEYEPSSLRSMFASFERYLKKKNGFSIMMDKSSERARKALQSKQKELKQKGKGNKPNASVALSEDEVKLLYEKELLGISSREALLNTVWFNNTIHFGLRGCKEHRDMCWGDVKPCKNANGEEYLEYFERQTKTRTGDNPRDVRKVTPKMYAIPTNPPEKDPVFVYKFYAEKRPNEMNTDEAPFYLAVNHCKKVSSDKSWFKKSAIGVNTLNSLMKRMAEKAGLGPNISNHSGRKTMMQTLTNNDVPPTDIVQLSGHAKRYELFNRKPKPANENVSSLSELGDLQRVLHFEY
;
A
#
# COMPACT_ATOMS: atom_id res chain seq x y z
N MET A 1 -17.79 9.82 8.33
CA MET A 1 -18.70 10.10 9.46
C MET A 1 -17.94 10.56 10.69
N LEU A 2 -16.76 10.02 11.01
CA LEU A 2 -15.94 10.48 12.16
C LEU A 2 -15.64 11.99 12.18
N ASP A 3 -15.15 12.56 11.08
CA ASP A 3 -14.83 14.01 11.03
C ASP A 3 -16.07 14.89 11.28
N ILE A 4 -17.22 14.50 10.73
CA ILE A 4 -18.49 15.22 10.90
C ILE A 4 -18.96 15.15 12.36
N GLY A 5 -18.84 13.98 12.98
CA GLY A 5 -19.14 13.82 14.41
C GLY A 5 -18.24 14.69 15.29
N LEU A 6 -16.97 14.87 14.91
CA LEU A 6 -16.05 15.76 15.64
C LEU A 6 -16.46 17.23 15.51
N LEU A 7 -16.87 17.66 14.31
CA LEU A 7 -17.40 19.01 14.10
C LEU A 7 -18.71 19.22 14.88
N GLN A 8 -19.62 18.25 14.90
CA GLN A 8 -20.85 18.31 15.68
C GLN A 8 -20.57 18.45 17.17
N GLN A 9 -19.61 17.68 17.72
CA GLN A 9 -19.19 17.81 19.12
C GLN A 9 -18.64 19.21 19.43
N PHE A 10 -17.86 19.78 18.52
CA PHE A 10 -17.37 21.15 18.66
C PHE A 10 -18.52 22.17 18.64
N LEU A 11 -19.46 22.07 17.69
CA LEU A 11 -20.62 22.95 17.62
C LEU A 11 -21.48 22.86 18.89
N SER A 12 -21.74 21.65 19.40
CA SER A 12 -22.45 21.48 20.66
C SER A 12 -21.72 22.11 21.84
N SER A 13 -20.38 22.07 21.88
CA SER A 13 -19.59 22.78 22.92
C SER A 13 -19.71 24.30 22.84
N LYS A 14 -20.21 24.83 21.70
CA LYS A 14 -20.51 26.25 21.47
C LYS A 14 -22.01 26.58 21.63
N ASN A 15 -22.80 25.65 22.18
CA ASN A 15 -24.27 25.75 22.24
C ASN A 15 -24.94 25.90 20.87
N GLU A 16 -24.28 25.47 19.80
CA GLU A 16 -24.86 25.39 18.47
C GLU A 16 -25.50 24.01 18.29
N LEU A 17 -26.84 23.99 18.29
CA LEU A 17 -27.65 22.77 18.24
C LEU A 17 -28.29 22.53 16.87
N ARG A 18 -28.22 23.50 15.95
CA ARG A 18 -28.72 23.32 14.58
C ARG A 18 -27.90 22.25 13.86
N ARG A 19 -28.51 21.62 12.85
CA ARG A 19 -27.74 20.74 11.96
C ARG A 19 -26.76 21.59 11.16
N ILE A 20 -25.61 21.02 10.82
CA ILE A 20 -24.54 21.75 10.12
C ILE A 20 -25.05 22.41 8.84
N GLU A 21 -25.93 21.73 8.10
CA GLU A 21 -26.54 22.23 6.86
C GLU A 21 -27.57 23.35 7.05
N ASP A 22 -28.05 23.56 8.29
CA ASP A 22 -29.07 24.56 8.65
C ASP A 22 -28.46 25.83 9.30
N ILE A 23 -27.15 25.82 9.57
CA ILE A 23 -26.42 26.99 10.08
C ILE A 23 -26.21 27.97 8.92
N SER A 24 -26.36 29.28 9.16
CA SER A 24 -26.08 30.28 8.14
C SER A 24 -24.64 30.17 7.66
N VAL A 25 -24.40 30.52 6.41
CA VAL A 25 -23.07 30.36 5.81
C VAL A 25 -22.01 31.18 6.54
N GLU A 26 -22.39 32.37 7.00
CA GLU A 26 -21.54 33.28 7.77
C GLU A 26 -21.16 32.64 9.11
N GLN A 27 -22.15 32.16 9.87
CA GLN A 27 -21.92 31.52 11.16
C GLN A 27 -21.10 30.23 11.01
N LEU A 28 -21.42 29.41 10.01
CA LEU A 28 -20.69 28.19 9.73
C LEU A 28 -19.23 28.48 9.38
N ASN A 29 -18.96 29.54 8.60
CA ASN A 29 -17.61 29.97 8.27
C ASN A 29 -16.80 30.39 9.51
N GLU A 30 -17.44 31.05 10.49
CA GLU A 30 -16.81 31.35 11.78
C GLU A 30 -16.51 30.09 12.59
N TYR A 31 -17.49 29.19 12.73
CA TYR A 31 -17.31 27.93 13.46
C TYR A 31 -16.22 27.06 12.83
N LEU A 32 -16.19 26.93 11.49
CA LEU A 32 -15.15 26.16 10.80
C LEU A 32 -13.76 26.78 10.99
N SER A 33 -13.66 28.12 10.97
CA SER A 33 -12.42 28.83 11.25
C SER A 33 -11.92 28.51 12.66
N GLU A 34 -12.79 28.61 13.67
CA GLU A 34 -12.43 28.35 15.07
C GLU A 34 -12.13 26.86 15.30
N PHE A 35 -12.92 25.96 14.71
CA PHE A 35 -12.72 24.52 14.76
C PHE A 35 -11.31 24.17 14.30
N ILE A 36 -10.88 24.66 13.13
CA ILE A 36 -9.57 24.30 12.57
C ILE A 36 -8.40 24.77 13.45
N ILE A 37 -8.56 25.90 14.15
CA ILE A 37 -7.54 26.43 15.05
C ILE A 37 -7.49 25.64 16.37
N SER A 38 -8.67 25.28 16.91
CA SER A 38 -8.83 24.72 18.25
C SER A 38 -8.82 23.19 18.32
N VAL A 39 -9.13 22.49 17.23
CA VAL A 39 -9.29 21.03 17.24
C VAL A 39 -8.02 20.32 17.68
N ARG A 40 -8.15 19.36 18.59
CA ARG A 40 -7.07 18.53 19.14
C ARG A 40 -7.42 17.04 19.05
N LYS A 41 -6.39 16.20 19.02
CA LYS A 41 -6.54 14.74 19.08
C LYS A 41 -7.13 14.35 20.44
N LYS A 42 -7.99 13.34 20.46
CA LYS A 42 -8.64 12.92 21.70
C LYS A 42 -7.69 12.19 22.63
N GLU A 43 -6.72 11.47 22.08
CA GLU A 43 -5.83 10.58 22.83
C GLU A 43 -4.79 11.35 23.65
N ASP A 44 -4.19 12.39 23.08
CA ASP A 44 -3.03 13.09 23.66
C ASP A 44 -3.23 14.62 23.76
N GLN A 45 -4.40 15.14 23.40
CA GLN A 45 -4.68 16.60 23.27
C GLN A 45 -3.70 17.33 22.32
N GLY A 46 -2.96 16.59 21.50
CA GLY A 46 -1.97 17.12 20.58
C GLY A 46 -2.59 17.72 19.32
N GLU A 47 -1.81 18.56 18.63
CA GLU A 47 -2.22 19.12 17.34
C GLU A 47 -2.24 18.05 16.24
N TYR A 48 -3.21 18.13 15.33
CA TYR A 48 -3.27 17.29 14.13
C TYR A 48 -2.16 17.62 13.13
N GLU A 49 -1.87 16.68 12.23
CA GLU A 49 -1.01 16.94 11.07
C GLU A 49 -1.69 17.90 10.07
N PRO A 50 -0.93 18.73 9.34
CA PRO A 50 -1.47 19.63 8.32
C PRO A 50 -2.37 18.93 7.29
N SER A 51 -2.02 17.68 6.92
CA SER A 51 -2.81 16.87 5.99
C SER A 51 -4.12 16.39 6.60
N SER A 52 -4.15 16.09 7.90
CA SER A 52 -5.36 15.66 8.59
C SER A 52 -6.41 16.77 8.63
N LEU A 53 -5.99 18.01 8.91
CA LEU A 53 -6.89 19.17 8.86
C LEU A 53 -7.47 19.39 7.45
N ARG A 54 -6.66 19.21 6.40
CA ARG A 54 -7.15 19.26 5.01
C ARG A 54 -8.18 18.18 4.72
N SER A 55 -7.94 16.96 5.21
CA SER A 55 -8.88 15.84 5.05
C SER A 55 -10.20 16.10 5.77
N MET A 56 -10.18 16.66 6.99
CA MET A 56 -11.40 17.08 7.69
C MET A 56 -12.18 18.10 6.86
N PHE A 57 -11.50 19.14 6.35
CA PHE A 57 -12.14 20.16 5.51
C PHE A 57 -12.76 19.56 4.24
N ALA A 58 -12.08 18.61 3.58
CA ALA A 58 -12.63 17.89 2.43
C ALA A 58 -13.83 17.00 2.80
N SER A 59 -13.86 16.45 4.01
CA SER A 59 -15.03 15.75 4.55
C SER A 59 -16.22 16.69 4.79
N PHE A 60 -15.98 17.90 5.29
CA PHE A 60 -17.02 18.93 5.48
C PHE A 60 -17.60 19.39 4.15
N GLU A 61 -16.74 19.71 3.18
CA GLU A 61 -17.11 20.04 1.81
C GLU A 61 -18.02 18.98 1.19
N ARG A 62 -17.64 17.70 1.28
CA ARG A 62 -18.43 16.59 0.73
C ARG A 62 -19.78 16.44 1.44
N TYR A 63 -19.82 16.66 2.76
CA TYR A 63 -21.04 16.61 3.54
C TYR A 63 -22.02 17.71 3.10
N LEU A 64 -21.56 18.96 3.07
CA LEU A 64 -22.39 20.12 2.72
C LEU A 64 -22.92 20.03 1.28
N LYS A 65 -22.04 19.71 0.32
CA LYS A 65 -22.45 19.48 -1.08
C LYS A 65 -23.56 18.43 -1.20
N LYS A 66 -23.46 17.33 -0.43
CA LYS A 66 -24.49 16.28 -0.43
C LYS A 66 -25.80 16.74 0.22
N LYS A 67 -25.74 17.62 1.21
CA LYS A 67 -26.90 18.00 2.04
C LYS A 67 -27.68 19.18 1.48
N ASN A 68 -27.00 20.23 1.06
CA ASN A 68 -27.62 21.47 0.62
C ASN A 68 -26.92 22.10 -0.60
N GLY A 69 -26.02 21.37 -1.26
CA GLY A 69 -25.30 21.85 -2.45
C GLY A 69 -24.19 22.87 -2.17
N PHE A 70 -24.02 23.30 -0.92
CA PHE A 70 -23.07 24.34 -0.55
C PHE A 70 -21.61 23.88 -0.64
N SER A 71 -20.71 24.76 -1.09
CA SER A 71 -19.28 24.48 -1.26
C SER A 71 -18.42 25.46 -0.46
N ILE A 72 -17.88 25.01 0.67
CA ILE A 72 -16.94 25.78 1.50
C ILE A 72 -15.62 26.05 0.77
N MET A 73 -15.29 25.23 -0.24
CA MET A 73 -14.07 25.38 -1.02
C MET A 73 -14.16 26.45 -2.11
N MET A 74 -15.34 26.62 -2.71
CA MET A 74 -15.53 27.54 -3.84
C MET A 74 -16.24 28.84 -3.45
N ASP A 75 -17.09 28.80 -2.43
CA ASP A 75 -17.89 29.97 -2.06
C ASP A 75 -17.02 31.07 -1.42
N LYS A 76 -17.25 32.32 -1.85
CA LYS A 76 -16.54 33.50 -1.36
C LYS A 76 -16.83 33.75 0.12
N SER A 77 -18.06 33.50 0.57
CA SER A 77 -18.48 33.64 1.96
C SER A 77 -17.68 32.74 2.93
N SER A 78 -17.07 31.65 2.43
CA SER A 78 -16.24 30.72 3.22
C SER A 78 -14.74 31.07 3.25
N GLU A 79 -14.36 32.29 2.85
CA GLU A 79 -12.95 32.69 2.77
C GLU A 79 -12.22 32.62 4.12
N ARG A 80 -12.89 32.99 5.23
CA ARG A 80 -12.29 32.98 6.58
C ARG A 80 -11.86 31.57 7.00
N ALA A 81 -12.73 30.58 6.85
CA ALA A 81 -12.41 29.19 7.16
C ALA A 81 -11.27 28.66 6.28
N ARG A 82 -11.25 29.01 4.99
CA ARG A 82 -10.14 28.66 4.07
C ARG A 82 -8.82 29.31 4.50
N LYS A 83 -8.83 30.59 4.88
CA LYS A 83 -7.65 31.29 5.41
C LYS A 83 -7.19 30.70 6.74
N ALA A 84 -8.10 30.37 7.64
CA ALA A 84 -7.77 29.71 8.90
C ALA A 84 -7.08 28.36 8.68
N LEU A 85 -7.58 27.55 7.74
CA LEU A 85 -6.92 26.31 7.33
C LEU A 85 -5.50 26.56 6.78
N GLN A 86 -5.34 27.50 5.85
CA GLN A 86 -4.03 27.80 5.28
C GLN A 86 -3.04 28.30 6.34
N SER A 87 -3.46 29.26 7.18
CA SER A 87 -2.66 29.80 8.26
C SER A 87 -2.27 28.71 9.26
N LYS A 88 -3.22 27.87 9.69
CA LYS A 88 -2.92 26.78 10.62
C LYS A 88 -1.97 25.75 10.02
N GLN A 89 -2.12 25.43 8.74
CA GLN A 89 -1.18 24.54 8.04
C GLN A 89 0.23 25.12 7.97
N LYS A 90 0.37 26.43 7.74
CA LYS A 90 1.67 27.12 7.74
C LYS A 90 2.31 27.11 9.14
N GLU A 91 1.54 27.43 10.17
CA GLU A 91 1.98 27.40 11.58
C GLU A 91 2.47 25.99 11.97
N LEU A 92 1.68 24.95 11.69
CA LEU A 92 2.05 23.57 11.99
C LEU A 92 3.33 23.15 11.25
N LYS A 93 3.50 23.59 10.01
CA LYS A 93 4.73 23.33 9.23
C LYS A 93 5.95 24.04 9.82
N GLN A 94 5.80 25.28 10.29
CA GLN A 94 6.86 26.02 11.00
C GLN A 94 7.26 25.31 12.30
N LYS A 95 6.31 24.66 12.99
CA LYS A 95 6.54 23.81 14.16
C LYS A 95 7.10 22.41 13.83
N GLY A 96 7.43 22.13 12.56
CA GLY A 96 8.00 20.85 12.14
C GLY A 96 6.98 19.71 11.90
N LYS A 97 5.67 19.96 11.99
CA LYS A 97 4.63 18.99 11.58
C LYS A 97 4.51 18.94 10.05
N GLY A 98 4.02 17.82 9.53
CA GLY A 98 3.91 17.58 8.09
C GLY A 98 5.20 17.12 7.42
N ASN A 99 6.32 17.05 8.15
CA ASN A 99 7.59 16.50 7.67
C ASN A 99 7.55 14.97 7.47
N LYS A 100 6.49 14.31 7.98
CA LYS A 100 6.29 12.86 7.91
C LYS A 100 7.55 12.06 8.31
N PRO A 101 8.09 12.27 9.54
CA PRO A 101 9.28 11.54 9.99
C PRO A 101 9.07 10.02 9.98
N ASN A 102 7.82 9.57 10.11
CA ASN A 102 7.42 8.16 10.06
C ASN A 102 6.96 7.72 8.65
N ALA A 103 7.30 8.48 7.60
CA ALA A 103 7.00 8.07 6.23
C ALA A 103 7.69 6.74 5.94
N SER A 104 7.01 5.87 5.20
CA SER A 104 7.61 4.59 4.83
C SER A 104 8.85 4.80 3.98
N VAL A 105 9.86 3.95 4.10
CA VAL A 105 11.05 3.96 3.23
C VAL A 105 11.15 2.64 2.45
N ALA A 106 11.88 2.64 1.34
CA ALA A 106 12.24 1.41 0.65
C ALA A 106 13.16 0.56 1.54
N LEU A 107 13.01 -0.76 1.46
CA LEU A 107 13.99 -1.71 2.00
C LEU A 107 15.27 -1.64 1.18
N SER A 108 16.43 -1.71 1.84
CA SER A 108 17.72 -2.00 1.17
C SER A 108 17.87 -3.49 0.85
N GLU A 109 18.85 -3.82 0.01
CA GLU A 109 19.19 -5.21 -0.28
C GLU A 109 19.63 -5.96 0.98
N ASP A 110 20.45 -5.34 1.84
CA ASP A 110 20.85 -5.91 3.13
C ASP A 110 19.66 -6.17 4.07
N GLU A 111 18.66 -5.27 4.08
CA GLU A 111 17.45 -5.47 4.88
C GLU A 111 16.63 -6.66 4.34
N VAL A 112 16.54 -6.83 3.02
CA VAL A 112 15.88 -8.00 2.41
C VAL A 112 16.63 -9.28 2.69
N LYS A 113 17.96 -9.26 2.56
CA LYS A 113 18.83 -10.38 2.91
C LYS A 113 18.64 -10.79 4.36
N LEU A 114 18.61 -9.83 5.28
CA LEU A 114 18.36 -10.06 6.70
C LEU A 114 17.00 -10.73 6.96
N LEU A 115 15.97 -10.39 6.18
CA LEU A 115 14.65 -11.03 6.30
C LEU A 115 14.69 -12.51 5.89
N TYR A 116 15.46 -12.88 4.86
CA TYR A 116 15.70 -14.27 4.50
C TYR A 116 16.55 -14.99 5.56
N GLU A 117 17.66 -14.38 6.01
CA GLU A 117 18.55 -14.95 7.05
C GLU A 117 17.82 -15.21 8.38
N LYS A 118 16.84 -14.37 8.73
CA LYS A 118 15.99 -14.55 9.92
C LYS A 118 14.77 -15.45 9.67
N GLU A 119 14.68 -16.10 8.51
CA GLU A 119 13.57 -16.98 8.13
C GLU A 119 12.19 -16.29 8.20
N LEU A 120 12.16 -14.97 7.97
CA LEU A 120 10.93 -14.18 7.89
C LEU A 120 10.39 -14.14 6.46
N LEU A 121 11.30 -14.28 5.49
CA LEU A 121 11.06 -14.68 4.11
C LEU A 121 11.69 -16.06 3.88
N GLY A 122 11.39 -16.68 2.76
CA GLY A 122 11.75 -18.06 2.40
C GLY A 122 10.60 -19.05 2.60
N ILE A 123 10.96 -20.35 2.66
CA ILE A 123 10.02 -21.47 2.68
C ILE A 123 10.06 -22.30 3.97
N SER A 124 10.87 -21.87 4.95
CA SER A 124 11.12 -22.56 6.22
C SER A 124 9.88 -22.80 7.08
N SER A 125 8.88 -21.92 6.97
CA SER A 125 7.65 -21.99 7.74
C SER A 125 6.43 -21.51 6.96
N ARG A 126 5.23 -21.85 7.44
CA ARG A 126 3.96 -21.41 6.86
C ARG A 126 3.81 -19.88 6.87
N GLU A 127 4.35 -19.21 7.88
CA GLU A 127 4.40 -17.75 7.96
C GLU A 127 5.42 -17.16 6.99
N ALA A 128 6.64 -17.72 6.91
CA ALA A 128 7.69 -17.26 5.99
C ALA A 128 7.23 -17.41 4.53
N LEU A 129 6.62 -18.54 4.18
CA LEU A 129 6.09 -18.79 2.85
C LEU A 129 5.04 -17.76 2.45
N LEU A 130 4.08 -17.50 3.35
CA LEU A 130 3.04 -16.50 3.11
C LEU A 130 3.61 -15.08 2.94
N ASN A 131 4.61 -14.73 3.77
CA ASN A 131 5.30 -13.45 3.67
C ASN A 131 6.04 -13.32 2.34
N THR A 132 6.71 -14.37 1.88
CA THR A 132 7.49 -14.40 0.65
C THR A 132 6.60 -14.25 -0.57
N VAL A 133 5.51 -15.00 -0.65
CA VAL A 133 4.53 -14.85 -1.73
C VAL A 133 3.91 -13.43 -1.71
N TRP A 134 3.61 -12.88 -0.52
CA TRP A 134 3.13 -11.51 -0.41
C TRP A 134 4.17 -10.48 -0.90
N PHE A 135 5.43 -10.64 -0.52
CA PHE A 135 6.52 -9.76 -0.90
C PHE A 135 6.77 -9.82 -2.42
N ASN A 136 6.88 -11.03 -2.98
CA ASN A 136 7.06 -11.27 -4.41
C ASN A 136 5.93 -10.63 -5.23
N ASN A 137 4.66 -10.86 -4.87
CA ASN A 137 3.54 -10.22 -5.56
C ASN A 137 3.57 -8.69 -5.42
N THR A 138 4.07 -8.15 -4.30
CA THR A 138 4.19 -6.70 -4.09
C THR A 138 5.24 -6.10 -5.02
N ILE A 139 6.40 -6.75 -5.16
CA ILE A 139 7.55 -6.20 -5.88
C ILE A 139 7.53 -6.52 -7.38
N HIS A 140 6.99 -7.67 -7.79
CA HIS A 140 6.95 -8.06 -9.20
C HIS A 140 5.63 -7.64 -9.88
N PHE A 141 4.48 -7.75 -9.21
CA PHE A 141 3.20 -7.35 -9.82
C PHE A 141 2.79 -5.91 -9.52
N GLY A 142 3.50 -5.25 -8.59
CA GLY A 142 3.26 -3.86 -8.24
C GLY A 142 1.91 -3.62 -7.55
N LEU A 143 1.38 -4.62 -6.81
CA LEU A 143 0.09 -4.55 -6.12
C LEU A 143 0.01 -3.42 -5.10
N ARG A 144 -1.17 -2.81 -4.93
CA ARG A 144 -1.42 -1.61 -4.12
C ARG A 144 -2.23 -1.89 -2.86
N GLY A 145 -1.54 -1.82 -1.73
CA GLY A 145 -2.19 -1.82 -0.43
C GLY A 145 -3.00 -3.10 -0.17
N CYS A 146 -3.61 -3.20 1.00
CA CYS A 146 -4.20 -4.46 1.42
C CYS A 146 -5.43 -4.88 0.60
N LYS A 147 -6.21 -3.95 0.05
CA LYS A 147 -7.41 -4.31 -0.73
C LYS A 147 -7.06 -5.11 -1.98
N GLU A 148 -6.08 -4.66 -2.78
CA GLU A 148 -5.69 -5.39 -4.00
C GLU A 148 -5.17 -6.79 -3.66
N HIS A 149 -4.30 -6.93 -2.65
CA HIS A 149 -3.88 -8.25 -2.19
C HIS A 149 -5.06 -9.09 -1.68
N ARG A 150 -5.99 -8.50 -0.91
CA ARG A 150 -7.11 -9.21 -0.30
C ARG A 150 -8.09 -9.76 -1.35
N ASP A 151 -8.30 -9.00 -2.42
CA ASP A 151 -9.27 -9.31 -3.45
C ASP A 151 -8.70 -10.23 -4.55
N MET A 152 -7.39 -10.52 -4.53
CA MET A 152 -6.78 -11.52 -5.40
C MET A 152 -7.42 -12.89 -5.18
N CYS A 153 -7.73 -13.56 -6.28
CA CYS A 153 -8.02 -14.98 -6.30
C CYS A 153 -6.85 -15.79 -6.88
N TRP A 154 -6.87 -17.09 -6.63
CA TRP A 154 -5.83 -18.01 -7.08
C TRP A 154 -5.67 -17.99 -8.60
N GLY A 155 -6.79 -17.93 -9.34
CA GLY A 155 -6.79 -17.89 -10.81
C GLY A 155 -6.21 -16.61 -11.41
N ASP A 156 -5.99 -15.56 -10.61
CA ASP A 156 -5.42 -14.30 -11.12
C ASP A 156 -3.93 -14.41 -11.41
N VAL A 157 -3.25 -15.46 -10.91
CA VAL A 157 -1.84 -15.73 -11.19
C VAL A 157 -1.72 -17.06 -11.89
N LYS A 158 -1.20 -17.06 -13.13
CA LYS A 158 -1.03 -18.28 -13.93
C LYS A 158 0.45 -18.57 -14.19
N PRO A 159 0.91 -19.82 -14.00
CA PRO A 159 2.24 -20.23 -14.44
C PRO A 159 2.27 -20.37 -15.97
N CYS A 160 3.30 -19.79 -16.58
CA CYS A 160 3.51 -19.72 -18.02
C CYS A 160 4.95 -20.12 -18.38
N LYS A 161 5.19 -20.37 -19.67
CA LYS A 161 6.53 -20.58 -20.24
C LYS A 161 6.68 -19.73 -21.50
N ASN A 162 7.81 -19.06 -21.67
CA ASN A 162 8.09 -18.32 -22.89
C ASN A 162 8.62 -19.24 -24.00
N ALA A 163 8.89 -18.69 -25.19
CA ALA A 163 9.42 -19.44 -26.33
C ALA A 163 10.78 -20.12 -26.04
N ASN A 164 11.56 -19.57 -25.11
CA ASN A 164 12.85 -20.12 -24.69
C ASN A 164 12.73 -21.19 -23.59
N GLY A 165 11.50 -21.50 -23.16
CA GLY A 165 11.23 -22.47 -22.09
C GLY A 165 11.43 -21.92 -20.66
N GLU A 166 11.72 -20.63 -20.51
CA GLU A 166 11.83 -19.99 -19.20
C GLU A 166 10.44 -19.89 -18.55
N GLU A 167 10.34 -20.34 -17.30
CA GLU A 167 9.09 -20.27 -16.54
C GLU A 167 8.89 -18.86 -15.97
N TYR A 168 7.63 -18.41 -15.93
CA TYR A 168 7.25 -17.18 -15.27
C TYR A 168 5.81 -17.28 -14.75
N LEU A 169 5.43 -16.38 -13.85
CA LEU A 169 4.04 -16.18 -13.46
C LEU A 169 3.51 -14.91 -14.10
N GLU A 170 2.27 -14.97 -14.57
CA GLU A 170 1.56 -13.84 -15.16
C GLU A 170 0.38 -13.45 -14.27
N TYR A 171 0.26 -12.15 -13.97
CA TYR A 171 -0.81 -11.62 -13.14
C TYR A 171 -1.89 -10.93 -13.96
N PHE A 172 -3.10 -11.45 -13.90
CA PHE A 172 -4.31 -10.90 -14.51
C PHE A 172 -5.00 -9.95 -13.52
N GLU A 173 -4.77 -8.66 -13.72
CA GLU A 173 -5.30 -7.61 -12.86
C GLU A 173 -6.83 -7.52 -12.95
N ARG A 174 -7.49 -7.57 -11.79
CA ARG A 174 -8.92 -7.26 -11.62
C ARG A 174 -9.13 -5.75 -11.45
N GLN A 175 -10.36 -5.33 -11.15
CA GLN A 175 -10.66 -3.94 -10.83
C GLN A 175 -9.78 -3.42 -9.68
N THR A 176 -9.13 -2.26 -9.86
CA THR A 176 -8.31 -1.61 -8.83
C THR A 176 -8.80 -0.21 -8.51
N LYS A 177 -8.22 0.42 -7.47
CA LYS A 177 -8.61 1.79 -7.05
C LYS A 177 -8.47 2.81 -8.19
N THR A 178 -7.41 2.67 -8.99
CA THR A 178 -7.12 3.60 -10.08
C THR A 178 -7.69 3.15 -11.42
N ARG A 179 -8.25 1.93 -11.50
CA ARG A 179 -8.69 1.27 -12.73
C ARG A 179 -10.02 0.57 -12.45
N THR A 180 -11.09 1.36 -12.37
CA THR A 180 -12.41 0.92 -11.93
C THR A 180 -13.19 0.17 -13.01
N GLY A 181 -12.71 0.15 -14.26
CA GLY A 181 -13.44 -0.39 -15.41
C GLY A 181 -14.47 0.57 -16.00
N ASP A 182 -14.73 1.72 -15.35
CA ASP A 182 -15.65 2.76 -15.86
C ASP A 182 -15.13 3.37 -17.17
N ASN A 183 -13.81 3.43 -17.33
CA ASN A 183 -13.14 3.84 -18.55
C ASN A 183 -12.44 2.62 -19.19
N PRO A 184 -12.91 2.10 -20.34
CA PRO A 184 -12.28 0.98 -21.03
C PRO A 184 -10.82 1.22 -21.44
N ARG A 185 -10.39 2.48 -21.49
CA ARG A 185 -9.00 2.86 -21.78
C ARG A 185 -8.09 2.79 -20.57
N ASP A 186 -8.64 2.59 -19.38
CA ASP A 186 -7.89 2.41 -18.15
C ASP A 186 -7.41 0.95 -18.01
N VAL A 187 -6.74 0.54 -19.10
CA VAL A 187 -5.95 -0.65 -19.46
C VAL A 187 -4.51 -0.68 -18.97
N ARG A 188 -3.95 -1.76 -18.39
CA ARG A 188 -2.54 -1.81 -18.03
C ARG A 188 -1.92 -2.28 -19.32
N LYS A 189 -1.10 -1.44 -19.94
CA LYS A 189 -0.55 -1.75 -21.27
C LYS A 189 0.35 -2.99 -21.25
N VAL A 190 0.91 -3.31 -20.08
CA VAL A 190 1.78 -4.46 -19.84
C VAL A 190 1.17 -5.32 -18.74
N THR A 191 0.97 -6.60 -19.02
CA THR A 191 0.60 -7.60 -18.02
C THR A 191 1.83 -7.89 -17.14
N PRO A 192 1.74 -7.77 -15.82
CA PRO A 192 2.90 -7.99 -14.96
C PRO A 192 3.34 -9.45 -14.97
N LYS A 193 4.64 -9.67 -15.18
CA LYS A 193 5.27 -10.99 -15.19
C LYS A 193 6.31 -11.11 -14.08
N MET A 194 6.46 -12.32 -13.55
CA MET A 194 7.43 -12.66 -12.51
C MET A 194 8.18 -13.91 -12.93
N TYR A 195 9.39 -13.73 -13.46
CA TYR A 195 10.19 -14.81 -14.05
C TYR A 195 10.86 -15.68 -12.99
N ALA A 196 11.05 -16.97 -13.32
CA ALA A 196 11.85 -17.88 -12.52
C ALA A 196 13.29 -17.36 -12.44
N ILE A 197 13.88 -17.49 -11.26
CA ILE A 197 15.27 -17.12 -11.03
C ILE A 197 15.94 -18.36 -10.44
N PRO A 198 16.70 -19.13 -11.23
CA PRO A 198 17.31 -20.36 -10.74
C PRO A 198 18.41 -20.03 -9.71
N THR A 199 18.02 -19.93 -8.44
CA THR A 199 18.90 -19.69 -7.29
C THR A 199 19.12 -20.98 -6.50
N ASN A 200 20.22 -21.03 -5.76
CA ASN A 200 20.47 -22.06 -4.76
C ASN A 200 20.79 -21.37 -3.42
N PRO A 201 19.92 -21.46 -2.39
CA PRO A 201 18.67 -22.23 -2.32
C PRO A 201 17.52 -21.65 -3.19
N PRO A 202 16.50 -22.46 -3.54
CA PRO A 202 15.42 -22.06 -4.46
C PRO A 202 14.36 -21.16 -3.81
N GLU A 203 14.50 -20.83 -2.53
CA GLU A 203 13.52 -20.03 -1.79
C GLU A 203 13.45 -18.56 -2.21
N LYS A 204 14.39 -18.10 -3.04
CA LYS A 204 14.39 -16.79 -3.67
C LYS A 204 13.81 -16.82 -5.09
N ASP A 205 13.60 -18.00 -5.67
CA ASP A 205 12.94 -18.16 -6.96
C ASP A 205 11.43 -17.94 -6.78
N PRO A 206 10.85 -16.86 -7.31
CA PRO A 206 9.44 -16.57 -7.09
C PRO A 206 8.50 -17.60 -7.74
N VAL A 207 8.91 -18.25 -8.83
CA VAL A 207 8.12 -19.31 -9.48
C VAL A 207 8.13 -20.57 -8.62
N PHE A 208 9.31 -20.95 -8.09
CA PHE A 208 9.41 -22.06 -7.15
C PHE A 208 8.58 -21.82 -5.90
N VAL A 209 8.69 -20.64 -5.28
CA VAL A 209 7.94 -20.26 -4.08
C VAL A 209 6.43 -20.33 -4.32
N TYR A 210 5.94 -19.89 -5.48
CA TYR A 210 4.53 -20.02 -5.85
C TYR A 210 4.09 -21.48 -5.98
N LYS A 211 4.87 -22.32 -6.65
CA LYS A 211 4.58 -23.76 -6.79
C LYS A 211 4.56 -24.45 -5.42
N PHE A 212 5.54 -24.16 -4.57
CA PHE A 212 5.57 -24.65 -3.20
C PHE A 212 4.36 -24.16 -2.39
N TYR A 213 3.95 -22.90 -2.56
CA TYR A 213 2.72 -22.40 -1.97
C TYR A 213 1.48 -23.17 -2.46
N ALA A 214 1.36 -23.45 -3.76
CA ALA A 214 0.29 -24.24 -4.34
C ALA A 214 0.17 -25.64 -3.69
N GLU A 215 1.30 -26.31 -3.48
CA GLU A 215 1.38 -27.63 -2.83
C GLU A 215 0.95 -27.58 -1.36
N LYS A 216 1.25 -26.48 -0.67
CA LYS A 216 0.91 -26.33 0.76
C LYS A 216 -0.53 -25.87 0.99
N ARG A 217 -1.22 -25.35 -0.03
CA ARG A 217 -2.65 -25.00 0.03
C ARG A 217 -3.51 -26.28 0.12
N PRO A 218 -4.69 -26.23 0.76
CA PRO A 218 -5.67 -27.29 0.61
C PRO A 218 -6.08 -27.41 -0.86
N ASN A 219 -6.22 -28.62 -1.39
CA ASN A 219 -6.55 -28.87 -2.81
C ASN A 219 -7.82 -28.13 -3.26
N GLU A 220 -8.81 -27.99 -2.38
CA GLU A 220 -10.07 -27.31 -2.67
C GLU A 220 -9.92 -25.78 -2.81
N MET A 221 -8.77 -25.24 -2.39
CA MET A 221 -8.46 -23.81 -2.50
C MET A 221 -7.58 -23.49 -3.72
N ASN A 222 -7.44 -24.42 -4.67
CA ASN A 222 -6.73 -24.23 -5.93
C ASN A 222 -7.69 -23.98 -7.12
N THR A 223 -8.93 -23.57 -6.86
CA THR A 223 -9.89 -23.11 -7.87
C THR A 223 -9.67 -21.64 -8.20
N ASP A 224 -10.08 -21.21 -9.40
CA ASP A 224 -9.79 -19.86 -9.89
C ASP A 224 -10.40 -18.75 -9.03
N GLU A 225 -11.53 -19.00 -8.37
CA GLU A 225 -12.24 -18.07 -7.48
C GLU A 225 -11.77 -18.11 -6.03
N ALA A 226 -10.98 -19.12 -5.63
CA ALA A 226 -10.49 -19.23 -4.27
C ALA A 226 -9.59 -18.04 -3.88
N PRO A 227 -9.66 -17.51 -2.64
CA PRO A 227 -8.78 -16.44 -2.20
C PRO A 227 -7.30 -16.78 -2.39
N PHE A 228 -6.52 -15.84 -2.95
CA PHE A 228 -5.10 -16.05 -3.16
C PHE A 228 -4.34 -16.18 -1.84
N TYR A 229 -4.60 -15.31 -0.85
CA TYR A 229 -3.95 -15.41 0.46
C TYR A 229 -4.83 -16.12 1.47
N LEU A 230 -4.39 -17.30 1.92
CA LEU A 230 -5.08 -18.10 2.91
C LEU A 230 -4.59 -17.82 4.34
N ALA A 231 -5.48 -17.99 5.32
CA ALA A 231 -5.14 -17.88 6.72
C ALA A 231 -4.21 -19.02 7.15
N VAL A 232 -3.19 -18.70 7.94
CA VAL A 232 -2.22 -19.67 8.46
C VAL A 232 -2.91 -20.65 9.43
N ASN A 233 -2.58 -21.94 9.30
CA ASN A 233 -3.03 -22.97 10.22
C ASN A 233 -2.04 -23.14 11.39
N HIS A 234 -2.38 -22.62 12.57
CA HIS A 234 -1.54 -22.73 13.78
C HIS A 234 -1.79 -24.00 14.61
N CYS A 235 -2.53 -24.99 14.08
CA CYS A 235 -2.78 -26.23 14.81
C CYS A 235 -1.47 -27.01 15.01
N LYS A 236 -1.04 -27.16 16.26
CA LYS A 236 0.19 -27.89 16.64
C LYS A 236 0.03 -29.42 16.64
N LYS A 237 -1.20 -29.94 16.51
CA LYS A 237 -1.44 -31.39 16.48
C LYS A 237 -1.00 -31.93 15.13
N VAL A 238 0.18 -32.55 15.12
CA VAL A 238 0.79 -33.21 13.97
C VAL A 238 -0.07 -34.41 13.58
N SER A 239 -0.97 -34.21 12.64
CA SER A 239 -1.36 -35.25 11.71
C SER A 239 -0.72 -34.87 10.38
N SER A 240 -0.03 -35.81 9.73
CA SER A 240 0.63 -35.65 8.41
C SER A 240 -0.28 -35.07 7.32
N ASP A 241 -1.60 -35.10 7.55
CA ASP A 241 -2.65 -34.74 6.60
C ASP A 241 -3.18 -33.30 6.70
N LYS A 242 -2.63 -32.45 7.59
CA LYS A 242 -3.14 -31.08 7.78
C LYS A 242 -2.33 -30.07 6.99
N SER A 243 -2.98 -29.47 5.98
CA SER A 243 -2.47 -28.35 5.20
C SER A 243 -1.97 -27.20 6.08
N TRP A 244 -0.90 -26.54 5.63
CA TRP A 244 -0.29 -25.36 6.26
C TRP A 244 -1.25 -24.17 6.34
N PHE A 245 -2.28 -24.16 5.50
CA PHE A 245 -3.25 -23.08 5.39
C PHE A 245 -4.67 -23.58 5.62
N LYS A 246 -5.53 -22.68 6.09
CA LYS A 246 -6.96 -22.92 6.28
C LYS A 246 -7.70 -22.69 4.96
N LYS A 247 -8.87 -23.29 4.81
CA LYS A 247 -9.84 -23.05 3.72
C LYS A 247 -10.57 -21.71 3.89
N SER A 248 -9.83 -20.64 4.15
CA SER A 248 -10.37 -19.31 4.42
C SER A 248 -9.33 -18.25 4.10
N ALA A 249 -9.77 -17.09 3.58
CA ALA A 249 -8.89 -15.95 3.36
C ALA A 249 -8.19 -15.48 4.64
N ILE A 250 -6.96 -15.00 4.52
CA ILE A 250 -6.22 -14.32 5.60
C ILE A 250 -7.03 -13.13 6.13
N GLY A 251 -6.94 -12.77 7.41
CA GLY A 251 -7.60 -11.56 7.95
C GLY A 251 -7.01 -10.25 7.39
N VAL A 252 -7.86 -9.24 7.13
CA VAL A 252 -7.44 -7.93 6.58
C VAL A 252 -6.38 -7.25 7.45
N ASN A 253 -6.52 -7.32 8.78
CA ASN A 253 -5.57 -6.73 9.72
C ASN A 253 -4.21 -7.45 9.71
N THR A 254 -4.24 -8.78 9.57
CA THR A 254 -3.03 -9.61 9.46
C THR A 254 -2.28 -9.27 8.17
N LEU A 255 -3.00 -9.17 7.05
CA LEU A 255 -2.44 -8.80 5.74
C LEU A 255 -1.87 -7.38 5.76
N ASN A 256 -2.58 -6.40 6.35
CA ASN A 256 -2.13 -5.02 6.50
C ASN A 256 -0.87 -4.85 7.36
N SER A 257 -0.51 -5.84 8.17
CA SER A 257 0.59 -5.77 9.13
C SER A 257 1.74 -6.72 8.82
N LEU A 258 1.76 -7.42 7.67
CA LEU A 258 2.81 -8.39 7.34
C LEU A 258 4.22 -7.78 7.40
N MET A 259 4.48 -6.72 6.63
CA MET A 259 5.80 -6.10 6.59
C MET A 259 6.16 -5.44 7.92
N LYS A 260 5.19 -4.84 8.61
CA LYS A 260 5.43 -4.25 9.94
C LYS A 260 5.88 -5.33 10.94
N ARG A 261 5.21 -6.48 10.97
CA ARG A 261 5.57 -7.60 11.85
C ARG A 261 6.92 -8.23 11.48
N MET A 262 7.22 -8.33 10.18
CA MET A 262 8.55 -8.77 9.73
C MET A 262 9.64 -7.79 10.17
N ALA A 263 9.42 -6.50 9.98
CA ALA A 263 10.34 -5.45 10.41
C ALA A 263 10.60 -5.49 11.93
N GLU A 264 9.54 -5.60 12.73
CA GLU A 264 9.65 -5.71 14.20
C GLU A 264 10.47 -6.95 14.60
N LYS A 265 10.21 -8.11 14.00
CA LYS A 265 10.97 -9.35 14.27
C LYS A 265 12.44 -9.27 13.81
N ALA A 266 12.71 -8.53 12.74
CA ALA A 266 14.05 -8.33 12.22
C ALA A 266 14.84 -7.23 12.94
N GLY A 267 14.18 -6.39 13.75
CA GLY A 267 14.78 -5.22 14.37
C GLY A 267 14.98 -4.05 13.40
N LEU A 268 14.18 -3.98 12.32
CA LEU A 268 14.20 -2.87 11.37
C LEU A 268 13.49 -1.64 11.93
N GLY A 269 13.82 -0.47 11.38
CA GLY A 269 13.30 0.81 11.85
C GLY A 269 11.77 0.96 11.75
N PRO A 270 11.17 1.90 12.50
CA PRO A 270 9.71 2.10 12.57
C PRO A 270 9.08 2.58 11.25
N ASN A 271 9.91 2.98 10.28
CA ASN A 271 9.53 3.43 8.95
C ASN A 271 9.26 2.27 7.98
N ILE A 272 9.43 1.01 8.39
CA ILE A 272 9.14 -0.13 7.54
C ILE A 272 7.68 -0.56 7.71
N SER A 273 6.94 -0.60 6.60
CA SER A 273 5.51 -0.95 6.55
C SER A 273 5.18 -1.61 5.22
N ASN A 274 3.94 -2.06 5.00
CA ASN A 274 3.57 -2.67 3.71
C ASN A 274 3.83 -1.74 2.50
N HIS A 275 3.80 -0.41 2.71
CA HIS A 275 4.16 0.55 1.66
C HIS A 275 5.65 0.51 1.28
N SER A 276 6.52 -0.02 2.15
CA SER A 276 7.95 -0.19 1.88
C SER A 276 8.21 -1.13 0.73
N GLY A 277 7.49 -2.26 0.60
CA GLY A 277 7.69 -3.20 -0.50
C GLY A 277 7.54 -2.56 -1.88
N ARG A 278 6.48 -1.77 -2.09
CA ARG A 278 6.32 -1.00 -3.35
C ARG A 278 7.39 0.06 -3.56
N LYS A 279 7.86 0.69 -2.49
CA LYS A 279 8.96 1.67 -2.58
C LYS A 279 10.26 0.99 -2.96
N THR A 280 10.52 -0.22 -2.44
CA THR A 280 11.63 -1.08 -2.86
C THR A 280 11.57 -1.34 -4.35
N MET A 281 10.45 -1.85 -4.87
CA MET A 281 10.27 -2.04 -6.33
C MET A 281 10.60 -0.78 -7.13
N MET A 282 9.99 0.36 -6.79
CA MET A 282 10.22 1.60 -7.52
C MET A 282 11.68 2.06 -7.47
N GLN A 283 12.30 1.98 -6.29
CA GLN A 283 13.68 2.39 -6.10
C GLN A 283 14.63 1.49 -6.88
N THR A 284 14.41 0.17 -6.86
CA THR A 284 15.22 -0.80 -7.59
C THR A 284 15.11 -0.60 -9.08
N LEU A 285 13.91 -0.44 -9.63
CA LEU A 285 13.73 -0.14 -11.05
C LEU A 285 14.40 1.18 -11.45
N THR A 286 14.31 2.21 -10.60
CA THR A 286 14.98 3.49 -10.83
C THR A 286 16.51 3.35 -10.80
N ASN A 287 17.05 2.58 -9.85
CA ASN A 287 18.50 2.34 -9.75
C ASN A 287 19.05 1.54 -10.94
N ASN A 288 18.20 0.71 -11.53
CA ASN A 288 18.43 -0.10 -12.72
C ASN A 288 18.10 0.65 -14.03
N ASP A 289 17.99 1.97 -13.97
CA ASP A 289 17.80 2.88 -15.11
C ASP A 289 16.57 2.57 -15.99
N VAL A 290 15.54 1.95 -15.40
CA VAL A 290 14.25 1.69 -16.06
C VAL A 290 13.51 3.01 -16.31
N PRO A 291 12.94 3.23 -17.52
CA PRO A 291 12.21 4.46 -17.83
C PRO A 291 11.05 4.75 -16.85
N PRO A 292 10.89 6.00 -16.38
CA PRO A 292 9.79 6.37 -15.47
C PRO A 292 8.39 6.05 -16.02
N THR A 293 8.21 6.04 -17.34
CA THR A 293 6.95 5.66 -17.98
C THR A 293 6.56 4.22 -17.68
N ASP A 294 7.53 3.32 -17.62
CA ASP A 294 7.32 1.90 -17.47
C ASP A 294 7.13 1.55 -15.98
N ILE A 295 7.88 2.23 -15.11
CA ILE A 295 7.65 2.21 -13.66
C ILE A 295 6.23 2.67 -13.32
N VAL A 296 5.72 3.72 -13.97
CA VAL A 296 4.35 4.21 -13.78
C VAL A 296 3.31 3.18 -14.21
N GLN A 297 3.53 2.48 -15.34
CA GLN A 297 2.65 1.42 -15.81
C GLN A 297 2.61 0.23 -14.85
N LEU A 298 3.78 -0.28 -14.44
CA LEU A 298 3.88 -1.39 -13.50
C LEU A 298 3.32 -1.06 -12.12
N SER A 299 3.51 0.20 -11.68
CA SER A 299 3.01 0.66 -10.40
C SER A 299 1.56 1.18 -10.45
N GLY A 300 0.90 1.22 -11.61
CA GLY A 300 -0.49 1.67 -11.73
C GLY A 300 -0.73 3.12 -11.28
N HIS A 301 0.26 4.01 -11.42
CA HIS A 301 0.09 5.44 -11.10
C HIS A 301 -0.51 6.19 -12.30
N ALA A 302 -1.43 7.12 -12.04
CA ALA A 302 -2.06 7.92 -13.09
C ALA A 302 -1.20 9.09 -13.60
N LYS A 303 -0.12 9.45 -12.90
CA LYS A 303 0.79 10.56 -13.24
C LYS A 303 2.23 10.15 -12.96
N ARG A 304 3.20 10.79 -13.64
CA ARG A 304 4.62 10.69 -13.31
C ARG A 304 4.81 11.06 -11.84
N TYR A 305 5.44 10.17 -11.09
CA TYR A 305 5.75 10.40 -9.70
C TYR A 305 7.08 11.15 -9.61
N GLU A 306 7.04 12.47 -9.42
CA GLU A 306 8.18 13.19 -8.88
C GLU A 306 8.14 12.99 -7.37
N LEU A 307 8.95 12.08 -6.80
CA LEU A 307 9.32 12.06 -5.37
C LEU A 307 10.15 10.82 -5.02
N PHE A 308 11.49 10.91 -5.13
CA PHE A 308 12.34 10.19 -4.19
C PHE A 308 13.47 11.12 -3.75
N ASN A 309 13.58 11.33 -2.43
CA ASN A 309 14.80 11.83 -1.83
C ASN A 309 15.89 10.84 -2.25
N ARG A 310 16.76 11.27 -3.15
CA ARG A 310 17.93 10.51 -3.57
C ARG A 310 18.74 10.15 -2.32
N LYS A 311 18.79 8.87 -1.96
CA LYS A 311 20.04 8.39 -1.37
C LYS A 311 21.05 8.38 -2.53
N PRO A 312 22.28 8.88 -2.34
CA PRO A 312 23.29 8.85 -3.39
C PRO A 312 23.48 7.40 -3.88
N LYS A 313 23.63 7.25 -5.20
CA LYS A 313 23.99 5.99 -5.85
C LYS A 313 25.27 5.48 -5.14
N PRO A 314 25.31 4.27 -4.57
CA PRO A 314 26.60 3.70 -4.19
C PRO A 314 27.47 3.65 -5.46
N ALA A 315 28.72 4.09 -5.32
CA ALA A 315 29.65 4.16 -6.43
C ALA A 315 29.83 2.76 -7.03
N ASN A 316 29.72 2.66 -8.36
CA ASN A 316 30.02 1.51 -9.23
C ASN A 316 30.53 0.25 -8.51
N GLU A 317 29.61 -0.66 -8.22
CA GLU A 317 29.94 -2.09 -8.25
C GLU A 317 29.23 -2.67 -9.47
N ASN A 318 30.03 -3.21 -10.40
CA ASN A 318 29.54 -4.10 -11.45
C ASN A 318 29.00 -5.36 -10.77
N VAL A 319 27.75 -5.34 -10.33
CA VAL A 319 27.12 -6.51 -9.72
C VAL A 319 26.47 -7.33 -10.83
N SER A 320 27.28 -8.21 -11.43
CA SER A 320 26.84 -9.32 -12.29
C SER A 320 26.33 -10.51 -11.46
N SER A 321 25.80 -10.28 -10.25
CA SER A 321 25.17 -11.31 -9.41
C SER A 321 23.68 -11.02 -9.24
N LEU A 322 22.88 -12.10 -9.17
CA LEU A 322 21.43 -12.03 -8.99
C LEU A 322 21.11 -11.26 -7.69
N SER A 323 20.51 -10.08 -7.82
CA SER A 323 20.16 -9.24 -6.67
C SER A 323 19.17 -9.95 -5.73
N GLU A 324 19.19 -9.61 -4.44
CA GLU A 324 18.22 -10.11 -3.44
C GLU A 324 16.76 -9.72 -3.75
N LEU A 325 16.58 -8.79 -4.68
CA LEU A 325 15.29 -8.31 -5.16
C LEU A 325 14.84 -9.01 -6.45
N GLY A 326 15.63 -9.97 -6.93
CA GLY A 326 15.41 -10.67 -8.19
C GLY A 326 15.70 -9.80 -9.41
N ASP A 327 15.48 -10.35 -10.60
CA ASP A 327 15.57 -9.61 -11.87
C ASP A 327 14.28 -8.83 -12.11
N LEU A 328 14.12 -7.72 -11.37
CA LEU A 328 12.98 -6.80 -11.53
C LEU A 328 12.98 -6.09 -12.90
N GLN A 329 14.11 -6.08 -13.64
CA GLN A 329 14.16 -5.52 -14.99
C GLN A 329 13.36 -6.37 -15.99
N ARG A 330 13.41 -7.70 -15.87
CA ARG A 330 12.64 -8.62 -16.74
C ARG A 330 11.13 -8.50 -16.61
N VAL A 331 10.63 -7.94 -15.51
CA VAL A 331 9.18 -7.67 -15.32
C VAL A 331 8.61 -6.75 -16.41
N LEU A 332 9.47 -5.96 -17.06
CA LEU A 332 9.10 -4.94 -18.05
C LEU A 332 9.54 -5.26 -19.48
N HIS A 333 10.14 -6.43 -19.73
CA HIS A 333 10.52 -6.77 -21.10
C HIS A 333 9.27 -7.01 -21.95
N PHE A 334 8.99 -6.01 -22.78
CA PHE A 334 8.32 -6.17 -24.05
C PHE A 334 9.18 -7.16 -24.86
N GLU A 335 8.70 -8.38 -25.05
CA GLU A 335 9.15 -9.19 -26.17
C GLU A 335 8.76 -8.41 -27.44
N TYR A 336 9.76 -7.84 -28.12
CA TYR A 336 9.60 -7.27 -29.46
C TYR A 336 9.58 -8.39 -30.50
#